data_AF-A0A0H3FNS2-F1
#
_entry.id   AF-A0A0H3FNS2-F1
#
_cell.length_a   1.000
_cell.length_b   1.000
_cell.length_c   1.000
_cell.angle_alpha   90.00
_cell.angle_beta   90.00
_cell.angle_gamma   90.00
#
_symmetry.space_group_name_H-M   'P 1'
#
loop_
_entity.id
_entity.type
_entity.pdbx_description
1 polymer ?
#
loop_
_entity_poly.entity_id
_entity_poly.type
_entity_poly.pdbx_seq_one_letter_code
_entity_poly.pdbx_strand_id
1 'polypeptide(L)'
;MSDTNNLIQEVRPLQDDGCDYTATIIDRWNCAARARSRVPATPPVKPAPVTEAARATGVVVKIGNRISYGKRVVTGIYQLHLSGKTDREIARALCMSEDSVNHLLKRGTPSRKSLYMKCAAAPLPTESEIMRHLAAESKA
;
A
#
# COMPACT_ATOMS: atom_id res chain seq x y z
N MET A 1 -1.32 28.74 22.53
CA MET A 1 -2.55 27.94 22.35
C MET A 1 -2.39 27.17 21.05
N SER A 2 -2.26 25.85 21.13
CA SER A 2 -2.13 25.01 19.94
C SER A 2 -3.51 24.90 19.29
N ASP A 3 -3.65 25.39 18.06
CA ASP A 3 -4.89 25.28 17.27
C ASP A 3 -5.31 23.81 17.18
N THR A 4 -6.49 23.49 17.67
CA THR A 4 -7.06 22.14 17.70
C THR A 4 -7.14 21.53 16.30
N ASN A 5 -7.24 22.37 15.26
CA ASN A 5 -7.20 21.95 13.86
C ASN A 5 -5.85 21.33 13.43
N ASN A 6 -4.73 21.70 14.06
CA ASN A 6 -3.42 21.10 13.77
C ASN A 6 -3.25 19.70 14.37
N LEU A 7 -4.13 19.29 15.29
CA LEU A 7 -4.15 17.93 15.87
C LEU A 7 -4.92 16.94 15.00
N ILE A 8 -5.79 17.41 14.09
CA ILE A 8 -6.55 16.58 13.17
C ILE A 8 -5.77 16.47 11.85
N GLN A 9 -4.65 15.74 11.89
CA GLN A 9 -3.94 15.32 10.67
C GLN A 9 -4.49 14.00 10.12
N GLU A 10 -5.80 13.76 10.28
CA GLU A 10 -6.41 12.52 9.79
C GLU A 10 -6.74 12.66 8.30
N VAL A 11 -5.73 12.41 7.46
CA VAL A 11 -5.97 12.14 6.04
C VAL A 11 -6.62 10.76 5.97
N ARG A 12 -7.95 10.70 5.99
CA ARG A 12 -8.67 9.48 5.68
C ARG A 12 -8.57 9.27 4.18
N PRO A 13 -7.90 8.21 3.69
CA PRO A 13 -8.00 7.85 2.29
C PRO A 13 -9.46 7.45 2.06
N LEU A 14 -10.26 8.38 1.55
CA LEU A 14 -11.62 8.11 1.13
C LEU A 14 -11.53 7.33 -0.17
N GLN A 15 -11.37 6.02 -0.06
CA GLN A 15 -11.44 5.13 -1.19
C GLN A 15 -12.92 4.90 -1.48
N ASP A 16 -13.41 5.56 -2.54
CA ASP A 16 -14.76 5.32 -3.05
C ASP A 16 -14.82 3.88 -3.60
N ASP A 17 -15.68 3.06 -3.01
CA ASP A 17 -15.90 1.67 -3.41
C ASP A 17 -16.89 1.57 -4.58
N GLY A 18 -17.42 2.70 -5.07
CA GLY A 18 -18.29 2.79 -6.23
C GLY A 18 -19.69 2.23 -5.99
N CYS A 19 -20.09 2.04 -4.74
CA CYS A 19 -21.38 1.44 -4.39
C CYS A 19 -22.41 2.48 -3.93
N ASP A 20 -23.67 2.29 -4.33
CA ASP A 20 -24.81 3.03 -3.81
C ASP A 20 -25.33 2.37 -2.52
N TYR A 21 -25.24 3.16 -1.45
CA TYR A 21 -25.64 2.78 -0.10
C TYR A 21 -27.04 3.29 0.30
N THR A 22 -27.77 3.97 -0.58
CA THR A 22 -29.10 4.53 -0.27
C THR A 22 -30.03 3.47 0.34
N ALA A 23 -30.16 2.32 -0.32
CA ALA A 23 -31.01 1.22 0.16
C ALA A 23 -30.55 0.67 1.52
N THR A 24 -29.23 0.53 1.74
CA THR A 24 -28.68 0.08 3.03
C THR A 24 -28.92 1.06 4.17
N ILE A 25 -28.85 2.36 3.89
CA ILE A 25 -29.08 3.42 4.88
C ILE A 25 -30.56 3.40 5.30
N ILE A 26 -31.47 3.33 4.32
CA ILE A 26 -32.92 3.25 4.56
C ILE A 26 -33.26 1.99 5.35
N ASP A 27 -32.66 0.84 5.02
CA ASP A 27 -32.87 -0.40 5.75
C ASP A 27 -32.45 -0.27 7.22
N ARG A 28 -31.27 0.33 7.48
CA ARG A 28 -30.73 0.56 8.82
C ARG A 28 -31.58 1.51 9.64
N TRP A 29 -32.13 2.58 9.05
CA TRP A 29 -33.06 3.48 9.73
C TRP A 29 -34.31 2.76 10.22
N ASN A 30 -34.78 1.77 9.47
CA ASN A 30 -35.97 1.00 9.81
C ASN A 30 -35.72 -0.19 10.76
N CYS A 31 -34.45 -0.55 11.04
CA CYS A 31 -34.12 -1.65 11.94
C CYS A 31 -34.77 -1.52 13.32
N ALA A 32 -34.73 -0.32 13.93
CA ALA A 32 -35.30 -0.09 15.26
C ALA A 32 -36.83 -0.17 15.26
N ALA A 33 -37.49 0.19 14.15
CA ALA A 33 -38.93 0.02 13.99
C ALA A 33 -39.29 -1.47 13.86
N ARG A 34 -38.57 -2.21 13.01
CA ARG A 34 -38.76 -3.67 12.84
C ARG A 34 -38.59 -4.45 14.15
N ALA A 35 -37.59 -4.08 14.95
CA ALA A 35 -37.36 -4.67 16.26
C ALA A 35 -38.55 -4.44 17.22
N ARG A 36 -39.10 -3.22 17.26
CA ARG A 36 -40.27 -2.88 18.08
C ARG A 36 -41.54 -3.60 17.63
N SER A 37 -41.73 -3.74 16.32
CA SER A 37 -42.86 -4.45 15.73
C SER A 37 -42.71 -5.97 15.71
N ARG A 38 -41.61 -6.52 16.27
CA ARG A 38 -41.30 -7.96 16.32
C ARG A 38 -41.34 -8.64 14.95
N VAL A 39 -40.96 -7.91 13.91
CA VAL A 39 -40.83 -8.46 12.56
C VAL A 39 -39.68 -9.48 12.56
N PRO A 40 -39.83 -10.63 11.86
CA PRO A 40 -38.73 -11.58 11.70
C PRO A 40 -37.45 -10.92 11.20
N ALA A 41 -36.30 -11.39 11.68
CA ALA A 41 -35.01 -10.87 11.27
C ALA A 41 -34.81 -11.06 9.77
N THR A 42 -34.67 -9.95 9.03
CA THR A 42 -34.32 -9.95 7.62
C THR A 42 -32.81 -9.75 7.45
N PRO A 43 -32.18 -10.41 6.47
CA PRO A 43 -30.77 -10.17 6.17
C PRO A 43 -30.57 -8.71 5.72
N PRO A 44 -29.40 -8.11 6.02
CA PRO A 44 -29.11 -6.75 5.61
C PRO A 44 -29.06 -6.64 4.09
N VAL A 45 -29.58 -5.53 3.57
CA VAL A 45 -29.48 -5.20 2.15
C VAL A 45 -27.99 -5.07 1.77
N LYS A 46 -27.61 -5.55 0.59
CA LYS A 46 -26.26 -5.34 0.06
C LYS A 46 -26.24 -4.05 -0.77
N PRO A 47 -25.20 -3.21 -0.65
CA PRO A 47 -25.08 -2.00 -1.46
C PRO A 47 -24.89 -2.38 -2.93
N ALA A 48 -25.43 -1.57 -3.84
CA ALA A 48 -25.42 -1.87 -5.27
C ALA A 48 -24.20 -1.22 -5.93
N PRO A 49 -23.37 -1.95 -6.69
CA PRO A 49 -22.27 -1.33 -7.43
C PRO A 49 -22.83 -0.45 -8.56
N VAL A 50 -22.47 0.83 -8.57
CA VAL A 50 -22.90 1.81 -9.59
C VAL A 50 -21.74 2.20 -10.50
N THR A 51 -20.53 2.27 -9.95
CA THR A 51 -19.31 2.60 -10.66
C THR A 51 -18.18 1.64 -10.29
N GLU A 52 -17.13 1.59 -11.11
CA GLU A 52 -15.91 0.89 -10.70
C GLU A 52 -15.31 1.59 -9.49
N ALA A 53 -14.99 0.80 -8.46
CA ALA A 53 -14.31 1.30 -7.28
C ALA A 53 -13.04 2.06 -7.67
N ALA A 54 -12.76 3.17 -6.99
CA ALA A 54 -11.54 3.93 -7.15
C ALA A 54 -10.33 3.00 -6.89
N ARG A 55 -9.65 2.62 -7.97
CA ARG A 55 -8.39 1.89 -7.88
C ARG A 55 -7.30 2.89 -7.56
N ALA A 56 -6.49 2.59 -6.55
CA ALA A 56 -5.27 3.36 -6.29
C ALA A 56 -4.45 3.42 -7.60
N THR A 57 -4.31 4.61 -8.17
CA THR A 57 -3.53 4.83 -9.38
C THR A 57 -2.05 4.68 -9.04
N GLY A 58 -1.47 3.53 -9.40
CA GLY A 58 -0.05 3.26 -9.21
C GLY A 58 0.28 1.79 -9.38
N VAL A 59 1.54 1.51 -9.76
CA VAL A 59 2.06 0.15 -9.77
C VAL A 59 2.23 -0.30 -8.32
N VAL A 60 1.31 -1.13 -7.82
CA VAL A 60 1.36 -1.66 -6.46
C VAL A 60 2.34 -2.83 -6.43
N VAL A 61 3.48 -2.66 -5.75
CA VAL A 61 4.51 -3.69 -5.63
C VAL A 61 4.37 -4.39 -4.28
N LYS A 62 3.81 -5.61 -4.26
CA LYS A 62 3.72 -6.43 -3.04
C LYS A 62 4.83 -7.47 -3.01
N ILE A 63 6.01 -7.09 -2.52
CA ILE A 63 7.12 -8.05 -2.35
C ILE A 63 6.91 -8.90 -1.09
N GLY A 64 6.51 -8.25 0.01
CA GLY A 64 6.35 -8.91 1.30
C GLY A 64 7.68 -9.23 1.99
N ASN A 65 7.61 -9.68 3.24
CA ASN A 65 8.76 -10.24 3.94
C ASN A 65 9.10 -11.63 3.38
N ARG A 66 10.36 -11.85 3.00
CA ARG A 66 10.86 -13.13 2.48
C ARG A 66 12.10 -13.57 3.24
N ILE A 67 12.31 -14.87 3.36
CA ILE A 67 13.55 -15.46 3.94
C ILE A 67 14.77 -14.99 3.14
N SER A 68 14.63 -14.88 1.82
CA SER A 68 15.66 -14.34 0.94
C SER A 68 15.05 -13.51 -0.19
N TYR A 69 15.81 -12.50 -0.61
CA TYR A 69 15.46 -11.62 -1.72
C TYR A 69 16.39 -11.88 -2.90
N GLY A 70 15.81 -12.03 -4.09
CA GLY A 70 16.55 -12.19 -5.34
C GLY A 70 17.32 -10.92 -5.72
N LYS A 71 18.31 -11.06 -6.61
CA LYS A 71 19.18 -9.95 -7.03
C LYS A 71 18.39 -8.74 -7.56
N ARG A 72 17.33 -8.97 -8.34
CA ARG A 72 16.49 -7.90 -8.92
C ARG A 72 15.78 -7.06 -7.85
N VAL A 73 15.25 -7.70 -6.82
CA VAL A 73 14.62 -7.02 -5.69
C VAL A 73 15.63 -6.17 -4.93
N VAL A 74 16.82 -6.74 -4.66
CA VAL A 74 17.89 -6.01 -3.97
C VAL A 74 18.40 -4.84 -4.81
N THR A 75 18.53 -5.01 -6.13
CA THR A 75 18.87 -3.91 -7.06
C THR A 75 17.86 -2.79 -6.98
N GLY A 76 16.55 -3.08 -7.05
CA GLY A 76 15.53 -2.05 -6.97
C GLY A 76 15.51 -1.33 -5.63
N ILE A 77 15.77 -2.03 -4.51
CA ILE A 77 15.93 -1.39 -3.19
C ILE A 77 17.11 -0.42 -3.18
N TYR A 78 18.25 -0.78 -3.78
CA TYR A 78 19.40 0.11 -3.88
C TYR A 78 19.13 1.31 -4.79
N GLN A 79 18.43 1.12 -5.91
CA GLN A 79 18.04 2.22 -6.78
C GLN A 79 17.08 3.20 -6.09
N LEU A 80 16.10 2.70 -5.32
CA LEU A 80 15.20 3.55 -4.53
C LEU A 80 15.93 4.30 -3.41
N HIS A 81 16.92 3.67 -2.78
CA HIS A 81 17.72 4.35 -1.76
C HIS A 81 18.60 5.45 -2.39
N LEU A 82 19.22 5.17 -3.54
CA LEU A 82 20.02 6.15 -4.28
C LEU A 82 19.17 7.29 -4.84
N SER A 83 17.88 7.06 -5.13
CA SER A 83 16.94 8.11 -5.53
C SER A 83 16.48 9.02 -4.38
N GLY A 84 17.01 8.81 -3.16
CA GLY A 84 16.75 9.64 -2.00
C GLY A 84 15.58 9.20 -1.13
N LYS A 85 14.97 8.02 -1.38
CA LYS A 85 13.91 7.52 -0.50
C LYS A 85 14.45 7.03 0.82
N THR A 86 13.69 7.31 1.87
CA THR A 86 13.97 6.80 3.21
C THR A 86 13.65 5.32 3.32
N ASP A 87 14.29 4.63 4.27
CA ASP A 87 14.10 3.20 4.49
C ASP A 87 12.63 2.87 4.81
N ARG A 88 11.93 3.80 5.49
CA ARG A 88 10.50 3.71 5.79
C ARG A 88 9.63 3.78 4.54
N GLU A 89 9.93 4.68 3.63
CA GLU A 89 9.20 4.82 2.37
C GLU A 89 9.40 3.61 1.47
N ILE A 90 10.62 3.07 1.41
CA ILE A 90 10.93 1.83 0.68
C ILE A 90 10.18 0.65 1.29
N ALA A 91 10.19 0.52 2.62
CA ALA A 91 9.47 -0.54 3.33
C ALA A 91 7.97 -0.50 3.05
N ARG A 92 7.36 0.70 3.10
CA ARG A 92 5.94 0.92 2.75
C ARG A 92 5.67 0.59 1.29
N ALA A 93 6.50 1.07 0.37
CA ALA A 93 6.30 0.88 -1.07
C ALA A 93 6.39 -0.60 -1.51
N LEU A 94 7.22 -1.41 -0.83
CA LEU A 94 7.42 -2.83 -1.15
C LEU A 94 6.64 -3.78 -0.24
N CYS A 95 5.88 -3.24 0.72
CA CYS A 95 5.16 -3.96 1.77
C CYS A 95 6.05 -4.93 2.56
N MET A 96 7.23 -4.49 2.99
CA MET A 96 8.16 -5.29 3.82
C MET A 96 8.54 -4.54 5.11
N SER A 97 9.21 -5.21 6.06
CA SER A 97 9.62 -4.59 7.31
C SER A 97 10.79 -3.61 7.12
N GLU A 98 10.79 -2.51 7.90
CA GLU A 98 11.90 -1.54 7.92
C GLU A 98 13.23 -2.22 8.27
N ASP A 99 13.21 -3.19 9.19
CA ASP A 99 14.38 -3.98 9.57
C ASP A 99 14.95 -4.78 8.40
N SER A 100 14.10 -5.34 7.53
CA SER A 100 14.54 -6.07 6.35
C SER A 100 15.25 -5.14 5.37
N VAL A 101 14.69 -3.94 5.14
CA VAL A 101 15.29 -2.92 4.27
C VAL A 101 16.64 -2.48 4.85
N ASN A 102 16.69 -2.14 6.13
CA ASN A 102 17.92 -1.78 6.84
C ASN A 102 19.00 -2.86 6.73
N HIS A 103 18.62 -4.12 6.92
CA HIS A 103 19.55 -5.25 6.79
C HIS A 103 20.12 -5.37 5.36
N LEU A 104 19.31 -5.12 4.32
CA LEU A 104 19.75 -5.15 2.93
C LEU A 104 20.68 -3.99 2.60
N LEU A 105 20.42 -2.79 3.14
CA LEU A 105 21.22 -1.57 2.94
C LEU A 105 22.57 -1.58 3.67
N LYS A 106 22.71 -2.37 4.75
CA LYS A 106 24.00 -2.57 5.43
C LYS A 106 25.08 -3.23 4.55
N ARG A 107 24.72 -3.84 3.41
CA ARG A 107 25.68 -4.39 2.42
C ARG A 107 26.68 -5.39 3.04
N GLY A 108 26.21 -6.26 3.93
CA GLY A 108 27.07 -7.17 4.72
C GLY A 108 27.88 -8.18 3.91
N THR A 109 27.50 -8.47 2.65
CA THR A 109 28.20 -9.46 1.81
C THR A 109 28.92 -8.80 0.62
N PRO A 110 30.03 -9.39 0.11
CA PRO A 110 30.74 -8.87 -1.06
C PRO A 110 29.84 -8.72 -2.30
N SER A 111 28.92 -9.69 -2.50
CA SER A 111 27.94 -9.66 -3.59
C SER A 111 26.97 -8.48 -3.49
N ARG A 112 26.56 -8.10 -2.27
CA ARG A 112 25.71 -6.92 -2.05
C ARG A 112 26.47 -5.62 -2.28
N LYS A 113 27.74 -5.55 -1.86
CA LYS A 113 28.62 -4.40 -2.13
C LYS A 113 28.81 -4.19 -3.63
N SER A 114 29.13 -5.24 -4.38
CA SER A 114 29.33 -5.13 -5.83
C SER A 114 28.04 -4.75 -6.57
N LEU A 115 26.89 -5.27 -6.13
CA LEU A 115 25.59 -4.88 -6.68
C LEU A 115 25.29 -3.39 -6.43
N TYR A 116 25.53 -2.91 -5.21
CA TYR A 116 25.36 -1.51 -4.86
C TYR A 116 26.27 -0.61 -5.72
N MET A 117 27.56 -0.95 -5.86
CA MET A 117 28.48 -0.18 -6.69
C MET A 117 28.04 -0.11 -8.15
N LYS A 118 27.50 -1.21 -8.69
CA LYS A 118 26.91 -1.22 -10.05
C LYS A 118 25.70 -0.29 -10.16
N CYS A 119 24.85 -0.23 -9.14
CA CYS A 119 23.69 0.67 -9.12
C CYS A 119 24.12 2.14 -8.99
N ALA A 120 25.16 2.41 -8.19
CA ALA A 120 25.69 3.76 -7.97
C ALA A 120 26.46 4.32 -9.18
N ALA A 121 27.11 3.44 -9.96
CA ALA A 121 27.84 3.83 -11.17
C ALA A 121 26.94 4.03 -12.40
N ALA A 122 25.76 3.40 -12.41
CA ALA A 122 24.81 3.53 -13.50
C ALA A 122 23.94 4.79 -13.36
N PRO A 123 23.45 5.37 -14.47
CA PRO A 123 22.42 6.41 -14.39
C PRO A 123 21.19 5.85 -13.69
N LEU A 124 20.66 6.60 -12.72
CA LEU A 124 19.49 6.17 -11.96
C LEU A 124 18.26 6.15 -12.87
N PRO A 125 17.56 5.00 -12.98
CA PRO A 125 16.29 4.94 -13.68
C PRO A 125 15.22 5.73 -12.91
N THR A 126 14.14 6.10 -13.60
CA THR A 126 13.02 6.81 -12.96
C THR A 126 12.33 5.91 -11.93
N GLU A 127 11.73 6.52 -10.91
CA GLU A 127 11.04 5.78 -9.85
C GLU A 127 9.96 4.84 -10.42
N SER A 128 9.21 5.30 -11.42
CA SER A 128 8.16 4.52 -12.07
C SER A 128 8.71 3.28 -12.79
N GLU A 129 9.89 3.37 -13.41
CA GLU A 129 10.58 2.23 -14.03
C GLU A 129 11.08 1.25 -12.99
N ILE A 130 11.67 1.73 -11.88
CA ILE A 130 12.10 0.86 -10.77
C ILE A 130 10.91 0.08 -10.22
N MET A 131 9.80 0.77 -9.97
CA MET A 131 8.57 0.15 -9.47
C MET A 131 7.97 -0.83 -10.47
N ARG A 132 8.02 -0.54 -11.79
CA ARG A 132 7.60 -1.48 -12.84
C ARG A 132 8.45 -2.76 -12.86
N HIS A 133 9.77 -2.64 -12.74
CA HIS A 133 10.67 -3.79 -12.66
C HIS A 133 10.44 -4.62 -11.40
N LEU A 134 10.18 -3.97 -10.27
CA LEU A 134 9.87 -4.66 -9.00
C LEU A 134 8.49 -5.33 -9.02
N ALA A 135 7.51 -4.75 -9.73
CA ALA A 135 6.19 -5.35 -9.89
C ALA A 135 6.24 -6.69 -10.63
N ALA A 136 7.11 -6.83 -11.64
CA ALA A 136 7.32 -8.10 -12.33
C ALA A 136 7.87 -9.21 -11.42
N GLU A 137 8.47 -8.85 -10.29
CA GLU A 137 9.01 -9.78 -9.27
C GLU A 137 8.03 -9.96 -8.06
N SER A 138 6.90 -9.25 -8.08
CA SER A 138 5.83 -9.41 -7.10
C SER A 138 4.94 -10.60 -7.50
N LYS A 139 4.53 -11.41 -6.52
CA LYS A 139 3.61 -12.55 -6.71
C LYS A 139 2.14 -12.11 -6.56
N ALA A 140 1.79 -10.91 -7.03
CA ALA A 140 0.44 -10.38 -6.95
C ALA A 140 -0.34 -10.71 -8.24
#